data_AF-A0A8J7WZN6-F1
#
_entry.id   AF-A0A8J7WZN6-F1
#
_cell.length_a   1.000
_cell.length_b   1.000
_cell.length_c   1.000
_cell.angle_alpha   90.00
_cell.angle_beta   90.00
_cell.angle_gamma   90.00
#
_symmetry.space_group_name_H-M   'P 1'
#
loop_
_entity.id
_entity.type
_entity.pdbx_description
1 polymer ?
#
loop_
_entity_poly.entity_id
_entity_poly.type
_entity_poly.pdbx_seq_one_letter_code
_entity_poly.pdbx_strand_id
1 'polypeptide(L)'
;MGISLSTLSDWDQAYDDNLCPYRTSDKRGTATKVTMEIIRHIVDKARALKERGNRLRITKFVQTIKDELQLDLGQKTIKDILIANDLWRPQTKKKRPEFYQSLCQQIPNGVLSLDGSTINVHVGDLVMSYNLELGVDAGSFCHTAYEITPTETGDGVLSVLKKHQDAWGLPLGVVFDRGSSNLSEEVMSFLDMHDIVVLPAGPANPKGNGTDEGAFSQLKQAIGKVHIDTSSPYALGESVLRMLVCLYMQMRNKLALRTPRPTPADQMQTPVSAHEQEKERARLIEHQQKKEDDAHQAKRDKLHWLINYHNITLLPAELQRAEHCIKYYDQEAITKSEEAFLRAVNRDHNRCNLSYFFGILNNIQQDLDDQRYQQYCRERYSYELHLENQRRRAESQSQNDATVEGVLSLVVTALSLSQDFLQKSALNKCKERIEKLLSSVSYIGPLMKRFHEALDARDNLDVKQKEQALNQIEQLINETAAA
;
A
#
# COMPACT_ATOMS: atom_id res chain seq x y z
N MET A 1 -3.54 6.58 41.06
CA MET A 1 -2.99 5.77 39.95
C MET A 1 -4.14 5.40 39.04
N GLY A 2 -4.13 5.89 37.79
CA GLY A 2 -5.25 5.75 36.84
C GLY A 2 -5.30 4.39 36.14
N ILE A 3 -5.23 3.31 36.92
CA ILE A 3 -5.31 1.94 36.41
C ILE A 3 -6.67 1.38 36.84
N SER A 4 -7.43 0.78 35.92
CA SER A 4 -8.75 0.25 36.25
C SER A 4 -8.61 -0.92 37.22
N LEU A 5 -9.59 -1.05 38.13
CA LEU A 5 -9.68 -2.19 39.06
C LEU A 5 -9.69 -3.54 38.33
N SER A 6 -10.22 -3.58 37.09
CA SER A 6 -10.14 -4.78 36.24
C SER A 6 -8.71 -5.11 35.85
N THR A 7 -7.90 -4.11 35.47
CA THR A 7 -6.50 -4.32 35.08
C THR A 7 -5.65 -4.73 36.30
N LEU A 8 -5.95 -4.16 37.48
CA LEU A 8 -5.30 -4.58 38.73
C LEU A 8 -5.70 -6.00 39.12
N SER A 9 -6.96 -6.39 38.98
CA SER A 9 -7.43 -7.77 39.22
C SER A 9 -6.83 -8.76 38.23
N ASP A 10 -6.66 -8.38 36.96
CA ASP A 10 -6.03 -9.21 35.93
C ASP A 10 -4.54 -9.41 36.22
N TRP A 11 -3.87 -8.39 36.78
CA TRP A 11 -2.48 -8.50 37.21
C TRP A 11 -2.34 -9.34 38.47
N ASP A 12 -3.25 -9.19 39.44
CA ASP A 12 -3.27 -9.99 40.67
C ASP A 12 -3.45 -11.49 40.38
N GLN A 13 -4.16 -11.83 39.31
CA GLN A 13 -4.33 -13.22 38.84
C GLN A 13 -3.18 -13.73 37.95
N ALA A 14 -2.27 -12.85 37.51
CA ALA A 14 -1.18 -13.20 36.58
C ALA A 14 0.10 -13.65 37.28
N TYR A 15 0.20 -13.50 38.60
CA TYR A 15 1.37 -13.83 39.41
C TYR A 15 0.98 -14.71 40.61
N ASP A 16 1.88 -15.60 41.06
CA ASP A 16 1.70 -16.35 42.30
C ASP A 16 2.00 -15.50 43.55
N ASP A 17 1.81 -16.09 44.74
CA ASP A 17 2.05 -15.44 46.04
C ASP A 17 3.50 -14.92 46.23
N ASN A 18 4.44 -15.36 45.38
CA ASN A 18 5.84 -14.92 45.36
C ASN A 18 6.14 -13.95 44.21
N LEU A 19 5.11 -13.37 43.57
CA LEU A 19 5.22 -12.46 42.42
C LEU A 19 5.91 -13.09 41.19
N CYS A 20 5.85 -14.42 41.05
CA CYS A 20 6.31 -15.11 39.85
C CYS A 20 5.15 -15.25 38.84
N PRO A 21 5.31 -14.81 37.58
CA PRO A 21 4.21 -14.85 36.62
C PRO A 21 3.82 -16.29 36.27
N TYR A 22 2.52 -16.60 36.32
CA TYR A 22 2.01 -17.86 35.76
C TYR A 22 2.34 -17.88 34.26
N ARG A 23 2.92 -18.98 33.75
CA ARG A 23 3.25 -19.15 32.32
C ARG A 23 1.99 -18.99 31.46
N THR A 24 1.71 -17.77 31.04
CA THR A 24 0.77 -17.49 29.96
C THR A 24 1.49 -17.81 28.66
N SER A 25 0.87 -18.64 27.81
CA SER A 25 1.44 -18.99 26.51
C SER A 25 1.58 -17.73 25.66
N ASP A 26 2.80 -17.24 25.48
CA ASP A 26 3.09 -16.12 24.59
C ASP A 26 2.76 -16.53 23.15
N LYS A 27 1.66 -16.00 22.61
CA LYS A 27 1.26 -16.24 21.22
C LYS A 27 1.93 -15.27 20.25
N ARG A 28 2.78 -14.33 20.70
CA ARG A 28 3.52 -13.43 19.80
C ARG A 28 4.52 -14.26 18.99
N GLY A 29 4.40 -14.22 17.67
CA GLY A 29 5.22 -15.02 16.75
C GLY A 29 4.53 -16.25 16.13
N THR A 30 3.30 -16.57 16.54
CA THR A 30 2.46 -17.63 15.91
C THR A 30 1.77 -17.17 14.63
N ALA A 31 2.39 -16.29 13.84
CA ALA A 31 1.91 -16.04 12.48
C ALA A 31 2.19 -17.31 11.66
N THR A 32 1.14 -17.99 11.22
CA THR A 32 1.22 -19.13 10.29
C THR A 32 2.21 -18.78 9.18
N LYS A 33 3.39 -19.42 9.15
CA LYS A 33 4.38 -19.17 8.10
C LYS A 33 3.69 -19.44 6.77
N VAL A 34 3.68 -18.42 5.90
CA VAL A 34 3.07 -18.53 4.58
C VAL A 34 3.93 -19.50 3.75
N THR A 35 3.46 -20.73 3.58
CA THR A 35 4.12 -21.76 2.78
C THR A 35 3.74 -21.65 1.31
N MET A 36 4.49 -22.31 0.43
CA MET A 36 4.21 -22.41 -1.00
C MET A 36 2.83 -23.01 -1.29
N GLU A 37 2.45 -24.04 -0.53
CA GLU A 37 1.14 -24.68 -0.66
C GLU A 37 0.01 -23.71 -0.31
N ILE A 38 0.18 -22.94 0.76
CA ILE A 38 -0.76 -21.90 1.17
C ILE A 38 -0.92 -20.84 0.06
N ILE A 39 0.19 -20.35 -0.51
CA ILE A 39 0.15 -19.37 -1.62
C ILE A 39 -0.58 -19.97 -2.82
N ARG A 40 -0.25 -21.22 -3.20
CA ARG A 40 -0.88 -21.94 -4.31
C ARG A 40 -2.38 -22.05 -4.13
N HIS A 41 -2.84 -22.52 -2.98
CA HIS A 41 -4.27 -22.70 -2.71
C HIS A 41 -5.05 -21.37 -2.78
N ILE A 42 -4.45 -20.27 -2.29
CA ILE A 42 -5.05 -18.93 -2.37
C ILE A 42 -5.11 -18.45 -3.82
N VAL A 43 -4.03 -18.62 -4.59
CA VAL A 43 -3.96 -18.21 -6.01
C VAL A 43 -4.92 -19.02 -6.89
N ASP A 44 -4.95 -20.35 -6.74
CA ASP A 44 -5.83 -21.24 -7.49
C ASP A 44 -7.30 -20.89 -7.24
N LYS A 45 -7.66 -20.64 -5.98
CA LYS A 45 -9.02 -20.23 -5.62
C LYS A 45 -9.40 -18.88 -6.21
N ALA A 46 -8.47 -17.92 -6.19
CA ALA A 46 -8.69 -16.60 -6.77
C ALA A 46 -8.80 -16.65 -8.31
N ARG A 47 -7.99 -17.47 -8.99
CA ARG A 47 -8.07 -17.69 -10.44
C ARG A 47 -9.39 -18.37 -10.82
N ALA A 48 -9.78 -19.43 -10.12
CA ALA A 48 -11.05 -20.12 -10.36
C ALA A 48 -12.29 -19.21 -10.20
N LEU A 49 -12.25 -18.26 -9.24
CA LEU A 49 -13.31 -17.26 -9.11
C LEU A 49 -13.33 -16.26 -10.28
N LYS A 50 -12.16 -15.84 -10.75
CA LYS A 50 -12.02 -14.91 -11.89
C LYS A 50 -12.45 -15.55 -13.20
N GLU A 51 -12.12 -16.83 -13.41
CA GLU A 51 -12.51 -17.62 -14.59
C GLU A 51 -14.04 -17.84 -14.66
N ARG A 52 -14.70 -17.94 -13.51
CA ARG A 52 -16.17 -18.00 -13.41
C ARG A 52 -16.84 -16.64 -13.62
N GLY A 53 -16.09 -15.59 -13.99
CA GLY A 53 -16.59 -14.23 -14.17
C GLY A 53 -16.94 -13.50 -12.87
N ASN A 54 -16.60 -14.06 -11.71
CA ASN A 54 -16.96 -13.46 -10.42
C ASN A 54 -15.97 -12.36 -10.04
N ARG A 55 -16.51 -11.21 -9.62
CA ARG A 55 -15.71 -10.13 -9.03
C ARG A 55 -15.19 -10.58 -7.65
N LEU A 56 -13.87 -10.60 -7.50
CA LEU A 56 -13.24 -10.91 -6.22
C LEU A 56 -13.56 -9.77 -5.22
N ARG A 57 -14.04 -10.11 -4.02
CA ARG A 57 -14.33 -9.15 -2.92
C ARG A 57 -13.49 -9.56 -1.72
N ILE A 58 -12.50 -8.77 -1.32
CA ILE A 58 -11.44 -9.19 -0.36
C ILE A 58 -11.99 -9.75 0.95
N THR A 59 -13.00 -9.12 1.55
CA THR A 59 -13.55 -9.58 2.85
C THR A 59 -14.24 -10.93 2.71
N LYS A 60 -15.04 -11.12 1.65
CA LYS A 60 -15.68 -12.40 1.37
C LYS A 60 -14.63 -13.46 1.03
N PHE A 61 -13.63 -13.09 0.25
CA PHE A 61 -12.56 -14.01 -0.13
C PHE A 61 -11.75 -14.47 1.08
N VAL A 62 -11.35 -13.57 1.99
CA VAL A 62 -10.68 -13.95 3.25
C VAL A 62 -11.55 -14.90 4.07
N GLN A 63 -12.86 -14.65 4.16
CA GLN A 63 -13.80 -15.55 4.84
C GLN A 63 -13.86 -16.93 4.16
N THR A 64 -13.94 -16.98 2.82
CA THR A 64 -13.89 -18.23 2.06
C THR A 64 -12.58 -19.00 2.28
N ILE A 65 -11.44 -18.30 2.36
CA ILE A 65 -10.13 -18.91 2.66
C ILE A 65 -10.12 -19.49 4.09
N LYS A 66 -10.72 -18.78 5.05
CA LYS A 66 -10.84 -19.25 6.44
C LYS A 66 -11.78 -20.45 6.57
N ASP A 67 -12.93 -20.43 5.91
CA ASP A 67 -13.97 -21.45 6.06
C ASP A 67 -13.67 -22.71 5.23
N GLU A 68 -13.22 -22.54 3.98
CA GLU A 68 -13.03 -23.67 3.06
C GLU A 68 -11.61 -24.24 3.09
N LEU A 69 -10.59 -23.39 3.29
CA LEU A 69 -9.19 -23.85 3.35
C LEU A 69 -8.66 -23.96 4.78
N GLN A 70 -9.45 -23.57 5.79
CA GLN A 70 -9.05 -23.56 7.20
C GLN A 70 -7.75 -22.78 7.46
N LEU A 71 -7.48 -21.73 6.66
CA LEU A 71 -6.28 -20.91 6.76
C LEU A 71 -6.59 -19.58 7.48
N ASP A 72 -6.09 -19.41 8.70
CA ASP A 72 -6.26 -18.18 9.48
C ASP A 72 -5.16 -17.15 9.14
N LEU A 73 -5.20 -16.60 7.93
CA LEU A 73 -4.27 -15.56 7.49
C LEU A 73 -4.90 -14.17 7.59
N GLY A 74 -4.09 -13.20 8.01
CA GLY A 74 -4.50 -11.80 8.04
C GLY A 74 -4.88 -11.27 6.66
N GLN A 75 -5.92 -10.43 6.60
CA GLN A 75 -6.41 -9.80 5.36
C GLN A 75 -5.31 -9.10 4.56
N LYS A 76 -4.34 -8.47 5.25
CA LYS A 76 -3.18 -7.84 4.61
C LYS A 76 -2.31 -8.85 3.87
N THR A 77 -1.97 -9.98 4.51
CA THR A 77 -1.16 -11.05 3.91
C THR A 77 -1.84 -11.65 2.69
N ILE A 78 -3.14 -11.94 2.76
CA ILE A 78 -3.91 -12.44 1.61
C ILE A 78 -3.92 -11.39 0.50
N LYS A 79 -4.11 -10.12 0.83
CA LYS A 79 -4.09 -9.02 -0.13
C LYS A 79 -2.72 -8.87 -0.81
N ASP A 80 -1.63 -8.98 -0.07
CA ASP A 80 -0.26 -8.90 -0.59
C ASP A 80 0.05 -10.12 -1.50
N ILE A 81 -0.41 -11.33 -1.15
CA ILE A 81 -0.31 -12.52 -2.01
C ILE A 81 -1.07 -12.31 -3.34
N LEU A 82 -2.30 -11.78 -3.27
CA LEU A 82 -3.09 -11.53 -4.46
C LEU A 82 -2.50 -10.38 -5.32
N ILE A 83 -1.93 -9.34 -4.72
CA ILE A 83 -1.21 -8.27 -5.43
C ILE A 83 0.03 -8.86 -6.12
N ALA A 84 0.83 -9.67 -5.42
CA ALA A 84 2.06 -10.25 -5.95
C ALA A 84 1.85 -11.24 -7.11
N ASN A 85 0.62 -11.72 -7.31
CA ASN A 85 0.24 -12.62 -8.40
C ASN A 85 -0.73 -11.96 -9.40
N ASP A 86 -0.80 -10.61 -9.43
CA ASP A 86 -1.62 -9.82 -10.36
C ASP A 86 -3.15 -10.07 -10.27
N LEU A 87 -3.63 -10.50 -9.11
CA LEU A 87 -5.03 -10.88 -8.84
C LEU A 87 -5.82 -9.84 -8.02
N TRP A 88 -5.19 -8.80 -7.49
CA TRP A 88 -5.87 -7.78 -6.68
C TRP A 88 -5.25 -6.38 -6.80
N ARG A 89 -6.08 -5.32 -6.78
CA ARG A 89 -5.66 -3.91 -6.74
C ARG A 89 -5.71 -3.35 -5.30
N PRO A 90 -4.71 -2.60 -4.82
CA PRO A 90 -4.68 -2.11 -3.44
C PRO A 90 -5.70 -0.99 -3.13
N GLN A 91 -6.62 -1.19 -2.16
CA GLN A 91 -7.46 -0.12 -1.56
C GLN A 91 -7.98 -0.47 -0.14
N THR A 92 -8.33 0.51 0.72
CA THR A 92 -8.81 0.32 2.11
C THR A 92 -9.85 1.37 2.56
N LYS A 93 -10.89 0.98 3.33
CA LYS A 93 -11.77 1.87 4.15
C LYS A 93 -12.53 1.11 5.27
N LYS A 94 -13.03 1.86 6.29
CA LYS A 94 -13.76 1.40 7.52
C LYS A 94 -15.22 1.91 7.55
N LYS A 95 -16.15 1.27 8.29
CA LYS A 95 -17.61 1.59 8.36
C LYS A 95 -18.23 1.66 9.78
N ARG A 96 -19.38 2.36 9.84
CA ARG A 96 -20.28 2.81 10.96
C ARG A 96 -21.64 2.05 10.98
N PRO A 97 -22.57 2.22 11.96
CA PRO A 97 -23.65 1.25 12.31
C PRO A 97 -24.82 1.08 11.30
N GLU A 98 -25.48 -0.09 11.38
CA GLU A 98 -26.27 -0.78 10.32
C GLU A 98 -27.59 -0.14 9.86
N PHE A 99 -28.29 0.67 10.65
CA PHE A 99 -29.58 1.23 10.23
C PHE A 99 -29.45 2.34 9.17
N TYR A 100 -28.41 3.18 9.26
CA TYR A 100 -28.06 4.18 8.23
C TYR A 100 -27.27 3.56 7.07
N GLN A 101 -26.78 2.33 7.21
CA GLN A 101 -26.05 1.65 6.15
C GLN A 101 -26.93 1.24 4.96
N SER A 102 -28.25 1.06 5.13
CA SER A 102 -29.11 0.59 4.03
C SER A 102 -29.44 1.71 3.02
N LEU A 103 -29.61 2.95 3.48
CA LEU A 103 -29.85 4.14 2.66
C LEU A 103 -28.55 4.74 2.06
N CYS A 104 -27.48 4.82 2.85
CA CYS A 104 -26.24 5.50 2.48
C CYS A 104 -25.25 4.70 1.61
N GLN A 105 -25.58 3.52 1.06
CA GLN A 105 -24.51 2.59 0.64
C GLN A 105 -24.64 1.91 -0.72
N GLN A 106 -25.64 2.22 -1.52
CA GLN A 106 -25.79 1.51 -2.78
C GLN A 106 -24.89 2.10 -3.87
N ILE A 107 -25.01 3.40 -4.16
CA ILE A 107 -24.20 4.14 -5.15
C ILE A 107 -24.19 5.65 -4.84
N PRO A 108 -23.15 6.41 -5.27
CA PRO A 108 -23.23 7.86 -5.37
C PRO A 108 -24.36 8.29 -6.30
N ASN A 109 -24.97 9.44 -6.03
CA ASN A 109 -26.14 9.95 -6.77
C ASN A 109 -27.34 8.98 -6.73
N GLY A 110 -27.40 8.13 -5.70
CA GLY A 110 -28.51 7.20 -5.50
C GLY A 110 -29.66 7.88 -4.77
N VAL A 111 -29.36 8.50 -3.62
CA VAL A 111 -30.36 9.18 -2.78
C VAL A 111 -29.83 10.55 -2.40
N LEU A 112 -30.57 11.59 -2.75
CA LEU A 112 -30.29 12.97 -2.35
C LEU A 112 -31.11 13.32 -1.10
N SER A 113 -30.40 13.73 -0.06
CA SER A 113 -30.96 14.33 1.15
C SER A 113 -31.17 15.81 0.89
N LEU A 114 -32.37 16.34 1.19
CA LEU A 114 -32.69 17.76 1.09
C LEU A 114 -33.23 18.26 2.43
N ASP A 115 -32.70 19.38 2.90
CA ASP A 115 -33.16 20.04 4.12
C ASP A 115 -32.81 21.52 4.14
N GLY A 116 -33.60 22.28 4.88
CA GLY A 116 -33.50 23.73 5.03
C GLY A 116 -33.07 24.10 6.44
N SER A 117 -32.19 25.09 6.56
CA SER A 117 -31.82 25.62 7.87
C SER A 117 -31.64 27.13 7.84
N THR A 118 -32.21 27.81 8.84
CA THR A 118 -31.95 29.23 9.07
C THR A 118 -30.51 29.49 9.50
N ILE A 119 -29.89 30.49 8.85
CA ILE A 119 -28.56 31.04 9.13
C ILE A 119 -28.70 32.54 9.38
N ASN A 120 -28.16 33.00 10.51
CA ASN A 120 -28.18 34.41 10.88
C ASN A 120 -26.81 35.05 10.60
N VAL A 121 -26.82 36.18 9.91
CA VAL A 121 -25.65 36.99 9.58
C VAL A 121 -25.78 38.34 10.28
N HIS A 122 -24.82 38.66 11.15
CA HIS A 122 -24.74 39.96 11.79
C HIS A 122 -23.90 40.91 10.92
N VAL A 123 -24.48 42.02 10.47
CA VAL A 123 -23.79 43.06 9.69
C VAL A 123 -23.91 44.38 10.45
N GLY A 124 -22.82 44.78 11.10
CA GLY A 124 -22.88 45.80 12.15
C GLY A 124 -23.89 45.39 13.24
N ASP A 125 -24.87 46.26 13.48
CA ASP A 125 -25.95 46.04 14.46
C ASP A 125 -27.18 45.30 13.88
N LEU A 126 -27.20 45.05 12.56
CA LEU A 126 -28.33 44.39 11.91
C LEU A 126 -28.16 42.87 11.94
N VAL A 127 -29.23 42.15 12.29
CA VAL A 127 -29.31 40.69 12.14
C VAL A 127 -30.14 40.37 10.91
N MET A 128 -29.53 39.73 9.92
CA MET A 128 -30.21 39.24 8.72
C MET A 128 -30.33 37.72 8.82
N SER A 129 -31.56 37.22 8.72
CA SER A 129 -31.86 35.79 8.70
C SER A 129 -32.08 35.33 7.27
N TYR A 130 -31.42 34.24 6.91
CA TYR A 130 -31.55 33.57 5.61
C TYR A 130 -31.90 32.11 5.84
N ASN A 131 -32.66 31.52 4.93
CA ASN A 131 -32.79 30.09 4.81
C ASN A 131 -31.73 29.55 3.83
N LEU A 132 -30.97 28.56 4.28
CA LEU A 132 -30.03 27.83 3.44
C LEU A 132 -30.65 26.46 3.16
N GLU A 133 -31.05 26.25 1.91
CA GLU A 133 -31.41 24.92 1.43
C GLU A 133 -30.15 24.19 0.97
N LEU A 134 -30.02 22.93 1.36
CA LEU A 134 -28.83 22.12 1.10
C LEU A 134 -29.21 20.76 0.53
N GLY A 135 -28.45 20.32 -0.48
CA GLY A 135 -28.53 18.98 -1.03
C GLY A 135 -27.29 18.15 -0.74
N VAL A 136 -27.44 17.05 0.01
CA VAL A 136 -26.35 16.14 0.36
C VAL A 136 -26.61 14.74 -0.18
N ASP A 137 -25.69 14.22 -1.00
CA ASP A 137 -25.76 12.83 -1.47
C ASP A 137 -25.55 11.88 -0.28
N ALA A 138 -26.59 11.11 0.05
CA ALA A 138 -26.55 10.20 1.19
C ALA A 138 -25.52 9.07 1.03
N GLY A 139 -25.16 8.74 -0.22
CA GLY A 139 -24.18 7.70 -0.54
C GLY A 139 -22.73 8.07 -0.23
N SER A 140 -22.33 9.28 -0.61
CA SER A 140 -20.97 9.80 -0.50
C SER A 140 -20.77 10.83 0.60
N PHE A 141 -21.86 11.38 1.15
CA PHE A 141 -21.89 12.55 2.03
C PHE A 141 -21.38 13.82 1.34
N CYS A 142 -21.40 13.86 0.01
CA CYS A 142 -21.00 15.03 -0.77
C CYS A 142 -22.10 16.10 -0.67
N HIS A 143 -21.70 17.34 -0.36
CA HIS A 143 -22.60 18.50 -0.42
C HIS A 143 -22.61 18.95 -1.88
N THR A 144 -23.73 18.73 -2.56
CA THR A 144 -23.79 18.74 -4.04
C THR A 144 -24.40 20.00 -4.62
N ALA A 145 -25.33 20.63 -3.89
CA ALA A 145 -25.99 21.86 -4.29
C ALA A 145 -26.50 22.62 -3.06
N TYR A 146 -26.73 23.93 -3.22
CA TYR A 146 -27.33 24.78 -2.20
C TYR A 146 -28.09 25.97 -2.82
N GLU A 147 -29.02 26.53 -2.07
CA GLU A 147 -29.74 27.76 -2.39
C GLU A 147 -29.90 28.62 -1.14
N ILE A 148 -29.79 29.94 -1.28
CA ILE A 148 -29.98 30.88 -0.17
C ILE A 148 -31.20 31.75 -0.47
N THR A 149 -32.23 31.63 0.36
CA THR A 149 -33.48 32.36 0.23
C THR A 149 -33.79 33.13 1.52
N PRO A 150 -34.68 34.14 1.49
CA PRO A 150 -35.12 34.81 2.72
C PRO A 150 -35.91 33.88 3.66
N THR A 151 -36.66 32.93 3.10
CA THR A 151 -37.51 31.96 3.82
C THR A 151 -37.47 30.60 3.12
N GLU A 152 -37.90 29.55 3.81
CA GLU A 152 -38.13 28.24 3.21
C GLU A 152 -39.21 28.31 2.14
N THR A 153 -38.91 27.85 0.91
CA THR A 153 -39.84 27.88 -0.24
C THR A 153 -39.62 26.68 -1.14
N GLY A 154 -40.69 26.22 -1.83
CA GLY A 154 -40.58 25.14 -2.82
C GLY A 154 -39.65 25.51 -3.99
N ASP A 155 -39.60 26.79 -4.38
CA ASP A 155 -38.64 27.29 -5.37
C ASP A 155 -37.17 27.11 -4.94
N GLY A 156 -36.89 27.26 -3.63
CA GLY A 156 -35.56 27.02 -3.07
C GLY A 156 -35.16 25.56 -3.24
N VAL A 157 -36.06 24.64 -2.88
CA VAL A 157 -35.88 23.19 -3.03
C VAL A 157 -35.69 22.81 -4.51
N LEU A 158 -36.53 23.35 -5.39
CA LEU A 158 -36.43 23.10 -6.84
C LEU A 158 -35.12 23.64 -7.43
N SER A 159 -34.63 24.78 -6.94
CA SER A 159 -33.33 25.32 -7.35
C SER A 159 -32.18 24.39 -6.95
N VAL A 160 -32.20 23.85 -5.73
CA VAL A 160 -31.21 22.86 -5.28
C VAL A 160 -31.24 21.61 -6.16
N LEU A 161 -32.44 21.09 -6.48
CA LEU A 161 -32.61 19.94 -7.37
C LEU A 161 -32.05 20.19 -8.77
N LYS A 162 -32.33 21.35 -9.37
CA LYS A 162 -31.82 21.73 -10.69
C LYS A 162 -30.29 21.91 -10.69
N LYS A 163 -29.75 22.61 -9.70
CA LYS A 163 -28.29 22.77 -9.53
C LYS A 163 -27.58 21.43 -9.34
N HIS A 164 -28.19 20.53 -8.59
CA HIS A 164 -27.68 19.17 -8.44
C HIS A 164 -27.69 18.43 -9.79
N GLN A 165 -28.82 18.47 -10.50
CA GLN A 165 -28.98 17.86 -11.82
C GLN A 165 -27.93 18.35 -12.82
N ASP A 166 -27.71 19.66 -12.89
CA ASP A 166 -26.75 20.27 -13.81
C ASP A 166 -25.31 19.80 -13.57
N ALA A 167 -24.94 19.57 -12.30
CA ALA A 167 -23.58 19.20 -11.92
C ALA A 167 -23.34 17.69 -11.86
N TRP A 168 -24.35 16.90 -11.48
CA TRP A 168 -24.19 15.49 -11.09
C TRP A 168 -25.18 14.53 -11.78
N GLY A 169 -26.16 15.06 -12.51
CA GLY A 169 -27.26 14.29 -13.10
C GLY A 169 -28.43 14.09 -12.12
N LEU A 170 -29.46 13.36 -12.56
CA LEU A 170 -30.66 13.11 -11.75
C LEU A 170 -30.39 12.07 -10.65
N PRO A 171 -30.78 12.31 -9.40
CA PRO A 171 -30.74 11.29 -8.36
C PRO A 171 -31.86 10.25 -8.59
N LEU A 172 -31.66 9.01 -8.13
CA LEU A 172 -32.69 7.97 -8.25
C LEU A 172 -33.81 8.12 -7.21
N GLY A 173 -33.52 8.80 -6.10
CA GLY A 173 -34.50 9.11 -5.09
C GLY A 173 -34.10 10.30 -4.24
N VAL A 174 -35.09 10.83 -3.52
CA VAL A 174 -34.94 11.97 -2.63
C VAL A 174 -35.49 11.62 -1.25
N VAL A 175 -34.86 12.14 -0.21
CA VAL A 175 -35.36 12.11 1.16
C VAL A 175 -35.39 13.52 1.71
N PHE A 176 -36.55 13.90 2.24
CA PHE A 176 -36.78 15.16 2.92
C PHE A 176 -37.92 14.96 3.91
N ASP A 177 -38.07 15.90 4.85
CA ASP A 177 -39.19 15.90 5.78
C ASP A 177 -40.51 16.26 5.08
N ARG A 178 -41.64 16.09 5.77
CA ARG A 178 -42.96 16.45 5.21
C ARG A 178 -43.26 17.95 5.31
N GLY A 179 -42.24 18.81 5.22
CA GLY A 179 -42.41 20.26 5.15
C GLY A 179 -43.29 20.67 3.96
N SER A 180 -44.05 21.75 4.11
CA SER A 180 -44.95 22.25 3.06
C SER A 180 -44.20 22.69 1.80
N SER A 181 -42.95 23.13 1.95
CA SER A 181 -42.08 23.55 0.84
C SER A 181 -41.64 22.36 -0.02
N ASN A 182 -41.30 21.24 0.62
CA ASN A 182 -40.85 20.01 -0.02
C ASN A 182 -41.98 19.27 -0.76
N LEU A 183 -43.23 19.55 -0.38
CA LEU A 183 -44.44 18.96 -0.96
C LEU A 183 -45.17 19.92 -1.92
N SER A 184 -44.52 20.99 -2.39
CA SER A 184 -45.15 21.90 -3.35
C SER A 184 -45.48 21.19 -4.66
N GLU A 185 -46.50 21.68 -5.37
CA GLU A 185 -46.95 21.09 -6.64
C GLU A 185 -45.82 21.07 -7.67
N GLU A 186 -45.00 22.12 -7.70
CA GLU A 186 -43.87 22.27 -8.60
C GLU A 186 -42.75 21.28 -8.30
N VAL A 187 -42.43 21.06 -7.01
CA VAL A 187 -41.41 20.09 -6.58
C VAL A 187 -41.87 18.68 -6.88
N MET A 188 -43.10 18.32 -6.51
CA MET A 188 -43.65 16.99 -6.78
C MET A 188 -43.77 16.71 -8.28
N SER A 189 -44.23 17.69 -9.07
CA SER A 189 -44.29 17.57 -10.53
C SER A 189 -42.90 17.38 -11.15
N PHE A 190 -41.88 18.05 -10.64
CA PHE A 190 -40.51 17.87 -11.10
C PHE A 190 -39.99 16.45 -10.81
N LEU A 191 -40.24 15.94 -9.60
CA LEU A 191 -39.81 14.60 -9.18
C LEU A 191 -40.50 13.52 -10.01
N ASP A 192 -41.82 13.64 -10.18
CA ASP A 192 -42.64 12.71 -10.98
C ASP A 192 -42.23 12.73 -12.46
N MET A 193 -41.98 13.91 -13.03
CA MET A 193 -41.54 14.06 -14.43
C MET A 193 -40.20 13.38 -14.72
N HIS A 194 -39.34 13.27 -13.70
CA HIS A 194 -37.99 12.72 -13.83
C HIS A 194 -37.85 11.31 -13.23
N ASP A 195 -38.98 10.65 -12.89
CA ASP A 195 -39.02 9.31 -12.28
C ASP A 195 -38.18 9.21 -10.98
N ILE A 196 -38.12 10.29 -10.19
CA ILE A 196 -37.35 10.34 -8.93
C ILE A 196 -38.20 9.83 -7.78
N VAL A 197 -37.75 8.78 -7.09
CA VAL A 197 -38.50 8.15 -6.01
C VAL A 197 -38.43 8.96 -4.71
N VAL A 198 -39.59 9.39 -4.18
CA VAL A 198 -39.66 10.01 -2.86
C VAL A 198 -39.62 8.96 -1.76
N LEU A 199 -38.58 9.00 -0.93
CA LEU A 199 -38.39 8.09 0.19
C LEU A 199 -39.02 8.67 1.47
N PRO A 200 -39.71 7.85 2.28
CA PRO A 200 -40.29 8.33 3.52
C PRO A 200 -39.20 8.63 4.56
N ALA A 201 -39.15 9.87 5.03
CA ALA A 201 -38.58 10.16 6.35
C ALA A 201 -39.44 9.43 7.41
N GLY A 202 -38.83 8.60 8.25
CA GLY A 202 -39.57 7.71 9.17
C GLY A 202 -40.57 8.47 10.06
N PRO A 203 -41.79 7.93 10.29
CA PRO A 203 -42.81 8.61 11.09
C PRO A 203 -42.34 8.81 12.54
N ALA A 204 -42.59 10.01 13.09
CA ALA A 204 -42.27 10.43 14.46
C ALA A 204 -40.77 10.44 14.85
N ASN A 205 -39.85 10.53 13.88
CA ASN A 205 -38.42 10.61 14.14
C ASN A 205 -37.77 11.72 13.31
N PRO A 206 -37.52 12.94 13.86
CA PRO A 206 -36.88 14.04 13.13
C PRO A 206 -35.53 13.64 12.49
N LYS A 207 -34.89 12.59 13.00
CA LYS A 207 -33.64 12.00 12.51
C LYS A 207 -33.71 11.24 11.17
N GLY A 208 -34.88 11.17 10.52
CA GLY A 208 -35.05 10.57 9.19
C GLY A 208 -34.21 11.24 8.11
N ASN A 209 -33.82 12.50 8.34
CA ASN A 209 -32.93 13.31 7.49
C ASN A 209 -31.53 13.52 8.12
N GLY A 210 -31.07 12.58 8.96
CA GLY A 210 -29.86 12.75 9.78
C GLY A 210 -28.57 13.05 9.01
N THR A 211 -28.55 12.86 7.68
CA THR A 211 -27.48 13.29 6.78
C THR A 211 -27.37 14.80 6.74
N ASP A 212 -28.47 15.52 6.48
CA ASP A 212 -28.49 16.98 6.43
C ASP A 212 -28.48 17.62 7.81
N GLU A 213 -29.18 17.07 8.80
CA GLU A 213 -29.07 17.56 10.18
C GLU A 213 -27.60 17.52 10.66
N GLY A 214 -26.91 16.41 10.33
CA GLY A 214 -25.49 16.23 10.59
C GLY A 214 -24.61 17.19 9.78
N ALA A 215 -24.98 17.51 8.55
CA ALA A 215 -24.30 18.47 7.69
C ALA A 215 -24.45 19.90 8.23
N PHE A 216 -25.67 20.33 8.56
CA PHE A 216 -25.94 21.65 9.14
C PHE A 216 -25.31 21.84 10.51
N SER A 217 -25.32 20.81 11.36
CA SER A 217 -24.61 20.85 12.64
C SER A 217 -23.11 21.07 12.44
N GLN A 218 -22.50 20.34 11.49
CA GLN A 218 -21.09 20.54 11.13
C GLN A 218 -20.82 21.93 10.54
N LEU A 219 -21.71 22.42 9.68
CA LEU A 219 -21.62 23.74 9.06
C LEU A 219 -21.68 24.85 10.11
N LYS A 220 -22.69 24.84 10.99
CA LYS A 220 -22.87 25.83 12.05
C LYS A 220 -21.72 25.82 13.04
N GLN A 221 -21.19 24.64 13.37
CA GLN A 221 -19.99 24.53 14.19
C GLN A 221 -18.77 25.12 13.48
N ALA A 222 -18.62 24.88 12.17
CA ALA A 222 -17.49 25.33 11.37
C ALA A 222 -17.45 26.85 11.17
N ILE A 223 -18.61 27.42 10.82
CA ILE A 223 -18.76 28.86 10.55
C ILE A 223 -18.82 29.66 11.85
N GLY A 224 -19.45 29.12 12.90
CA GLY A 224 -19.70 29.86 14.14
C GLY A 224 -20.65 31.04 13.91
N LYS A 225 -20.54 32.08 14.75
CA LYS A 225 -21.32 33.32 14.57
C LYS A 225 -20.72 34.13 13.42
N VAL A 226 -21.50 34.40 12.39
CA VAL A 226 -21.11 35.28 11.29
C VAL A 226 -21.31 36.73 11.73
N HIS A 227 -20.21 37.45 11.94
CA HIS A 227 -20.22 38.87 12.27
C HIS A 227 -19.32 39.64 11.31
N ILE A 228 -19.93 40.55 10.56
CA ILE A 228 -19.30 41.40 9.56
C ILE A 228 -19.26 42.81 10.13
N ASP A 229 -18.05 43.32 10.34
CA ASP A 229 -17.80 44.65 10.88
C ASP A 229 -17.83 45.67 9.75
N THR A 230 -18.79 46.59 9.79
CA THR A 230 -18.96 47.64 8.77
C THR A 230 -18.45 49.01 9.22
N SER A 231 -17.71 49.10 10.33
CA SER A 231 -17.17 50.36 10.86
C SER A 231 -16.21 51.08 9.90
N SER A 232 -15.51 50.33 9.05
CA SER A 232 -14.68 50.86 7.97
C SER A 232 -14.52 49.83 6.83
N PRO A 233 -14.12 50.26 5.61
CA PRO A 233 -13.81 49.32 4.52
C PRO A 233 -12.73 48.30 4.88
N TYR A 234 -11.76 48.69 5.72
CA TYR A 234 -10.72 47.79 6.21
C TYR A 234 -11.29 46.74 7.16
N ALA A 235 -12.09 47.16 8.16
CA ALA A 235 -12.73 46.25 9.11
C ALA A 235 -13.69 45.27 8.43
N LEU A 236 -14.37 45.73 7.36
CA LEU A 236 -15.18 44.87 6.50
C LEU A 236 -14.33 43.80 5.82
N GLY A 237 -13.25 44.20 5.15
CA GLY A 237 -12.33 43.27 4.50
C GLY A 237 -11.70 42.27 5.49
N GLU A 238 -11.27 42.76 6.65
CA GLU A 238 -10.68 41.94 7.71
C GLU A 238 -11.68 40.93 8.28
N SER A 239 -12.92 41.35 8.57
CA SER A 239 -13.96 40.47 9.13
C SER A 239 -14.33 39.33 8.17
N VAL A 240 -14.44 39.64 6.87
CA VAL A 240 -14.66 38.62 5.82
C VAL A 240 -13.46 37.66 5.72
N LEU A 241 -12.24 38.19 5.62
CA LEU A 241 -11.03 37.35 5.51
C LEU A 241 -10.86 36.45 6.73
N ARG A 242 -11.06 37.00 7.93
CA ARG A 242 -11.00 36.26 9.20
C ARG A 242 -11.99 35.10 9.21
N MET A 243 -13.23 35.32 8.78
CA MET A 243 -14.24 34.27 8.67
C MET A 243 -13.80 33.16 7.70
N LEU A 244 -13.32 33.53 6.50
CA LEU A 244 -12.85 32.56 5.50
C LEU A 244 -11.66 31.74 6.01
N VAL A 245 -10.69 32.39 6.67
CA VAL A 245 -9.51 31.72 7.25
C VAL A 245 -9.93 30.80 8.40
N CYS A 246 -10.81 31.25 9.30
CA CYS A 246 -11.33 30.42 10.38
C CYS A 246 -12.06 29.18 9.84
N LEU A 247 -12.94 29.36 8.86
CA LEU A 247 -13.66 28.26 8.21
C LEU A 247 -12.68 27.26 7.57
N TYR A 248 -11.71 27.77 6.79
CA TYR A 248 -10.67 26.94 6.18
C TYR A 248 -9.88 26.16 7.23
N MET A 249 -9.40 26.81 8.29
CA MET A 249 -8.64 26.16 9.37
C MET A 249 -9.46 25.06 10.05
N GLN A 250 -10.72 25.33 10.39
CA GLN A 250 -11.58 24.35 11.03
C GLN A 250 -11.85 23.13 10.15
N MET A 251 -12.19 23.36 8.88
CA MET A 251 -12.43 22.25 7.94
C MET A 251 -11.14 21.48 7.66
N ARG A 252 -10.03 22.18 7.41
CA ARG A 252 -8.74 21.56 7.10
C ARG A 252 -8.23 20.71 8.25
N ASN A 253 -8.37 21.16 9.49
CA ASN A 253 -7.90 20.43 10.67
C ASN A 253 -8.77 19.22 11.03
N LYS A 254 -9.98 19.10 10.48
CA LYS A 254 -10.83 17.90 10.53
C LYS A 254 -10.50 16.88 9.41
N LEU A 255 -9.73 17.27 8.40
CA LEU A 255 -9.30 16.38 7.31
C LEU A 255 -7.96 15.71 7.67
N ALA A 256 -7.99 14.38 7.84
CA ALA A 256 -6.79 13.59 8.08
C ALA A 256 -5.80 13.70 6.91
N LEU A 257 -4.53 13.98 7.22
CA LEU A 257 -3.46 14.08 6.22
C LEU A 257 -3.22 12.76 5.47
N ARG A 258 -3.32 11.63 6.17
CA ARG A 258 -3.19 10.27 5.62
C ARG A 258 -4.02 9.34 6.47
N THR A 259 -5.05 8.69 5.93
CA THR A 259 -5.75 7.60 6.66
C THR A 259 -4.79 6.41 6.82
N PRO A 260 -4.61 5.84 8.03
CA PRO A 260 -5.49 5.89 9.20
C PRO A 260 -5.08 6.87 10.32
N ARG A 261 -4.26 7.90 10.05
CA ARG A 261 -3.83 8.85 11.08
C ARG A 261 -5.02 9.68 11.63
N PRO A 262 -4.98 10.08 12.92
CA PRO A 262 -5.94 11.02 13.48
C PRO A 262 -5.93 12.34 12.72
N THR A 263 -6.98 13.15 12.87
CA THR A 263 -7.00 14.47 12.26
C THR A 263 -5.92 15.38 12.87
N PRO A 264 -5.45 16.43 12.16
CA PRO A 264 -4.50 17.39 12.75
C PRO A 264 -4.97 17.95 14.11
N ALA A 265 -6.27 18.22 14.26
CA ALA A 265 -6.84 18.67 15.53
C ALA A 265 -6.65 17.64 16.65
N ASP A 266 -6.96 16.36 16.39
CA ASP A 266 -6.82 15.28 17.38
C ASP A 266 -5.34 15.06 17.77
N GLN A 267 -4.43 15.19 16.79
CA GLN A 267 -2.98 15.05 17.04
C GLN A 267 -2.47 16.14 17.97
N MET A 268 -2.88 17.39 17.75
CA MET A 268 -2.46 18.53 18.58
C MET A 268 -3.04 18.49 20.00
N GLN A 269 -4.15 17.78 20.23
CA GLN A 269 -4.71 17.57 21.57
C GLN A 269 -4.01 16.45 22.34
N THR A 270 -3.19 15.63 21.67
CA THR A 270 -2.46 14.54 22.33
C THR A 270 -1.28 15.13 23.09
N PRO A 271 -1.20 14.99 24.43
CA PRO A 271 -0.08 15.51 25.20
C PRO A 271 1.20 14.75 24.82
N VAL A 272 2.27 15.50 24.59
CA VAL A 272 3.60 14.95 24.30
C VAL A 272 4.43 14.95 25.57
N SER A 273 5.03 13.81 25.92
CA SER A 273 5.87 13.71 27.12
C SER A 273 7.14 14.55 26.99
N ALA A 274 7.70 15.02 28.12
CA ALA A 274 8.96 15.76 28.12
C ALA A 274 10.11 14.96 27.48
N HIS A 275 10.09 13.64 27.64
CA HIS A 275 11.07 12.75 27.01
C HIS A 275 10.95 12.72 25.48
N GLU A 276 9.72 12.68 24.94
CA GLU A 276 9.49 12.75 23.49
C GLU A 276 9.84 14.12 22.92
N GLN A 277 9.55 15.20 23.66
CA GLN A 277 9.96 16.56 23.28
C GLN A 277 11.48 16.70 23.20
N GLU A 278 12.21 16.17 24.19
CA GLU A 278 13.67 16.22 24.20
C GLU A 278 14.26 15.34 23.09
N LYS A 279 13.68 14.16 22.86
CA LYS A 279 14.08 13.28 21.75
C LYS A 279 13.88 13.94 20.39
N GLU A 280 12.74 14.59 20.16
CA GLU A 280 12.50 15.29 18.89
C GLU A 280 13.38 16.53 18.77
N ARG A 281 13.63 17.27 19.86
CA ARG A 281 14.59 18.37 19.90
C ARG A 281 15.99 17.90 19.51
N ALA A 282 16.47 16.81 20.10
CA ALA A 282 17.76 16.22 19.76
C ALA A 282 17.82 15.79 18.30
N ARG A 283 16.76 15.16 17.77
CA ARG A 283 16.65 14.81 16.35
C ARG A 283 16.67 16.03 15.43
N LEU A 284 15.99 17.12 15.79
CA LEU A 284 15.99 18.36 15.01
C LEU A 284 17.38 19.02 15.00
N ILE A 285 18.08 19.00 16.13
CA ILE A 285 19.47 19.46 16.25
C ILE A 285 20.38 18.57 15.40
N GLU A 286 20.26 17.25 15.47
CA GLU A 286 21.02 16.31 14.63
C GLU A 286 20.74 16.53 13.14
N HIS A 287 19.48 16.76 12.78
CA HIS A 287 19.09 17.06 11.40
C HIS A 287 19.67 18.39 10.91
N GLN A 288 19.72 19.42 11.77
CA GLN A 288 20.38 20.68 11.48
C GLN A 288 21.90 20.51 11.35
N GLN A 289 22.49 19.57 12.10
CA GLN A 289 23.92 19.29 12.12
C GLN A 289 24.39 18.31 11.03
N LYS A 290 23.48 17.61 10.35
CA LYS A 290 23.79 16.83 9.15
C LYS A 290 24.26 17.76 8.03
N LYS A 291 25.56 18.02 8.01
CA LYS A 291 26.27 18.61 6.87
C LYS A 291 26.16 17.70 5.65
N GLU A 292 26.19 18.35 4.50
CA GLU A 292 26.08 17.72 3.18
C GLU A 292 27.12 16.61 3.00
N ASP A 293 26.64 15.37 2.81
CA ASP A 293 27.47 14.25 2.41
C ASP A 293 28.15 14.54 1.06
N ASP A 294 29.44 14.20 0.95
CA ASP A 294 30.22 14.22 -0.30
C ASP A 294 29.51 13.44 -1.43
N ALA A 295 28.66 12.45 -1.09
CA ALA A 295 27.85 11.69 -2.04
C ALA A 295 26.86 12.56 -2.84
N HIS A 296 26.47 13.73 -2.33
CA HIS A 296 25.62 14.68 -3.03
C HIS A 296 26.40 15.65 -3.91
N GLN A 297 27.72 15.80 -3.69
CA GLN A 297 28.56 16.67 -4.50
C GLN A 297 28.63 16.14 -5.94
N ALA A 298 28.84 14.84 -6.13
CA ALA A 298 28.84 14.22 -7.47
C ALA A 298 27.52 14.43 -8.24
N LYS A 299 26.37 14.48 -7.54
CA LYS A 299 25.05 14.76 -8.15
C LYS A 299 24.92 16.22 -8.57
N ARG A 300 25.43 17.14 -7.74
CA ARG A 300 25.47 18.57 -8.04
C ARG A 300 26.42 18.88 -9.18
N ASP A 301 27.58 18.25 -9.20
CA ASP A 301 28.57 18.43 -10.27
C ASP A 301 27.97 18.03 -11.63
N LYS A 302 27.19 16.94 -11.68
CA LYS A 302 26.43 16.55 -12.88
C LYS A 302 25.38 17.60 -13.28
N LEU A 303 24.64 18.14 -12.32
CA LEU A 303 23.65 19.20 -12.57
C LEU A 303 24.33 20.46 -13.12
N HIS A 304 25.44 20.89 -12.51
CA HIS A 304 26.20 22.05 -12.98
C HIS A 304 26.81 21.82 -14.36
N TRP A 305 27.34 20.62 -14.62
CA TRP A 305 27.81 20.24 -15.95
C TRP A 305 26.70 20.39 -16.99
N LEU A 306 25.49 19.90 -16.71
CA LEU A 306 24.35 19.99 -17.62
C LEU A 306 23.92 21.44 -17.87
N ILE A 307 23.85 22.27 -16.82
CA ILE A 307 23.52 23.70 -16.93
C ILE A 307 24.54 24.42 -17.80
N ASN A 308 25.83 24.16 -17.57
CA ASN A 308 26.93 24.78 -18.30
C ASN A 308 26.99 24.30 -19.75
N TYR A 309 26.85 23.00 -19.99
CA TYR A 309 26.90 22.40 -21.33
C TYR A 309 25.79 22.95 -22.25
N HIS A 310 24.62 23.20 -21.70
CA HIS A 310 23.46 23.72 -22.42
C HIS A 310 23.26 25.24 -22.33
N ASN A 311 24.15 25.96 -21.64
CA ASN A 311 24.03 27.40 -21.38
C ASN A 311 22.67 27.82 -20.81
N ILE A 312 22.12 27.02 -19.89
CA ILE A 312 20.80 27.29 -19.30
C ILE A 312 20.93 28.48 -18.34
N THR A 313 20.21 29.58 -18.64
CA THR A 313 20.18 30.76 -17.77
C THR A 313 19.17 30.55 -16.64
N LEU A 314 19.61 30.70 -15.39
CA LEU A 314 18.79 30.46 -14.19
C LEU A 314 18.90 31.61 -13.20
N LEU A 315 17.80 31.91 -12.50
CA LEU A 315 17.83 32.80 -11.34
C LEU A 315 18.51 32.09 -10.14
N PRO A 316 19.15 32.83 -9.21
CA PRO A 316 19.82 32.23 -8.04
C PRO A 316 18.91 31.31 -7.21
N ALA A 317 17.64 31.68 -7.06
CA ALA A 317 16.65 30.86 -6.36
C ALA A 317 16.27 29.56 -7.11
N GLU A 318 16.35 29.56 -8.44
CA GLU A 318 16.10 28.37 -9.27
C GLU A 318 17.26 27.39 -9.21
N LEU A 319 18.49 27.91 -9.25
CA LEU A 319 19.69 27.11 -9.07
C LEU A 319 19.72 26.44 -7.69
N GLN A 320 19.47 27.19 -6.62
CA GLN A 320 19.42 26.62 -5.26
C GLN A 320 18.34 25.53 -5.12
N ARG A 321 17.16 25.74 -5.72
CA ARG A 321 16.11 24.72 -5.74
C ARG A 321 16.54 23.48 -6.51
N ALA A 322 17.17 23.64 -7.67
CA ALA A 322 17.67 22.53 -8.46
C ALA A 322 18.75 21.72 -7.73
N GLU A 323 19.72 22.40 -7.11
CA GLU A 323 20.78 21.79 -6.29
C GLU A 323 20.22 21.06 -5.06
N HIS A 324 19.11 21.55 -4.50
CA HIS A 324 18.42 20.87 -3.42
C HIS A 324 17.68 19.63 -3.93
N CYS A 325 16.92 19.76 -5.02
CA CYS A 325 16.09 18.70 -5.59
C CYS A 325 16.93 17.51 -6.11
N ILE A 326 18.05 17.76 -6.78
CA ILE A 326 18.87 16.71 -7.41
C ILE A 326 19.39 15.68 -6.41
N LYS A 327 19.53 16.05 -5.12
CA LYS A 327 20.04 15.18 -4.05
C LYS A 327 19.19 13.94 -3.81
N TYR A 328 17.87 14.08 -4.00
CA TYR A 328 16.86 13.07 -3.67
C TYR A 328 16.67 12.01 -4.75
N TYR A 329 17.28 12.19 -5.92
CA TYR A 329 17.19 11.23 -7.02
C TYR A 329 18.39 10.29 -7.02
N ASP A 330 18.19 9.06 -7.49
CA ASP A 330 19.26 8.08 -7.60
C ASP A 330 20.27 8.48 -8.67
N GLN A 331 21.54 8.12 -8.46
CA GLN A 331 22.61 8.40 -9.43
C GLN A 331 22.34 7.73 -10.79
N GLU A 332 21.74 6.53 -10.76
CA GLU A 332 21.31 5.81 -11.96
C GLU A 332 20.21 6.57 -12.71
N ALA A 333 19.21 7.10 -11.99
CA ALA A 333 18.13 7.88 -12.57
C ALA A 333 18.67 9.17 -13.21
N ILE A 334 19.57 9.88 -12.51
CA ILE A 334 20.23 11.10 -13.03
C ILE A 334 20.96 10.81 -14.33
N THR A 335 21.73 9.71 -14.38
CA THR A 335 22.51 9.34 -15.58
C THR A 335 21.61 8.96 -16.76
N LYS A 336 20.56 8.16 -16.54
CA LYS A 336 19.59 7.82 -17.59
C LYS A 336 18.82 9.05 -18.08
N SER A 337 18.55 10.00 -17.18
CA SER A 337 17.85 11.25 -17.48
C SER A 337 18.69 12.21 -18.29
N GLU A 338 19.99 12.28 -18.01
CA GLU A 338 20.97 13.03 -18.79
C GLU A 338 20.97 12.57 -20.26
N GLU A 339 21.05 11.26 -20.51
CA GLU A 339 20.99 10.70 -21.87
C GLU A 339 19.65 11.00 -22.57
N ALA A 340 18.54 10.83 -21.86
CA ALA A 340 17.21 11.09 -22.39
C ALA A 340 16.99 12.58 -22.69
N PHE A 341 17.51 13.46 -21.82
CA PHE A 341 17.46 14.91 -22.00
C PHE A 341 18.30 15.36 -23.20
N LEU A 342 19.52 14.86 -23.36
CA LEU A 342 20.37 15.13 -24.53
C LEU A 342 19.66 14.74 -25.84
N ARG A 343 19.03 13.56 -25.88
CA ARG A 343 18.24 13.13 -27.03
C ARG A 343 17.02 14.03 -27.29
N ALA A 344 16.39 14.53 -26.23
CA ALA A 344 15.22 15.40 -26.35
C ALA A 344 15.59 16.82 -26.83
N VAL A 345 16.66 17.41 -26.29
CA VAL A 345 17.15 18.74 -26.67
C VAL A 345 17.67 18.74 -28.11
N ASN A 346 18.35 17.66 -28.54
CA ASN A 346 18.79 17.52 -29.93
C ASN A 346 17.63 17.46 -30.94
N ARG A 347 16.45 17.01 -30.51
CA ARG A 347 15.24 16.96 -31.37
C ARG A 347 14.48 18.28 -31.40
N ASP A 348 14.47 19.00 -30.28
CA ASP A 348 13.73 20.24 -30.11
C ASP A 348 14.40 21.10 -29.05
N HIS A 349 15.03 22.19 -29.50
CA HIS A 349 15.82 23.06 -28.64
C HIS A 349 14.95 23.84 -27.62
N ASN A 350 13.63 23.96 -27.83
CA ASN A 350 12.73 24.58 -26.86
C ASN A 350 12.61 23.77 -25.56
N ARG A 351 13.03 22.50 -25.59
CA ARG A 351 13.08 21.60 -24.42
C ARG A 351 14.33 21.78 -23.58
N CYS A 352 15.25 22.67 -24.00
CA CYS A 352 16.49 22.99 -23.32
C CYS A 352 16.25 23.87 -22.08
N ASN A 353 15.56 23.32 -21.09
CA ASN A 353 15.30 23.99 -19.82
C ASN A 353 15.29 22.98 -18.66
N LEU A 354 15.57 23.48 -17.46
CA LEU A 354 15.76 22.64 -16.29
C LEU A 354 14.47 21.96 -15.81
N SER A 355 13.33 22.63 -15.98
CA SER A 355 12.01 22.05 -15.66
C SER A 355 11.73 20.79 -16.48
N TYR A 356 12.11 20.81 -17.75
CA TYR A 356 11.98 19.65 -18.65
C TYR A 356 12.93 18.51 -18.24
N PHE A 357 14.17 18.83 -17.86
CA PHE A 357 15.12 17.85 -17.32
C PHE A 357 14.57 17.17 -16.06
N PHE A 358 14.07 17.94 -15.08
CA PHE A 358 13.48 17.37 -13.85
C PHE A 358 12.20 16.56 -14.13
N GLY A 359 11.43 16.91 -15.16
CA GLY A 359 10.29 16.11 -15.62
C GLY A 359 10.70 14.72 -16.11
N ILE A 360 11.76 14.65 -16.93
CA ILE A 360 12.35 13.37 -17.37
C ILE A 360 12.87 12.58 -16.16
N LEU A 361 13.60 13.26 -15.27
CA LEU A 361 14.19 12.65 -14.08
C LEU A 361 13.16 12.01 -13.15
N ASN A 362 12.05 12.70 -12.93
CA ASN A 362 10.96 12.19 -12.11
C ASN A 362 10.33 10.93 -12.71
N ASN A 363 10.10 10.90 -14.03
CA ASN A 363 9.52 9.73 -14.71
C ASN A 363 10.47 8.52 -14.64
N ILE A 364 11.76 8.72 -14.90
CA ILE A 364 12.76 7.64 -14.86
C ILE A 364 12.95 7.10 -13.44
N GLN A 365 12.95 7.96 -12.42
CA GLN A 365 13.02 7.50 -11.03
C GLN A 365 11.80 6.65 -10.66
N GLN A 366 10.60 7.09 -11.06
CA GLN A 366 9.36 6.35 -10.82
C GLN A 366 9.40 4.97 -11.48
N ASP A 367 9.83 4.88 -12.74
CA ASP A 367 9.97 3.60 -13.45
C ASP A 367 10.95 2.65 -12.74
N LEU A 368 12.07 3.17 -12.22
CA LEU A 368 13.05 2.38 -11.48
C LEU A 368 12.50 1.88 -10.14
N ASP A 369 11.77 2.73 -9.41
CA ASP A 369 11.17 2.36 -8.13
C ASP A 369 10.06 1.32 -8.30
N ASP A 370 9.23 1.45 -9.33
CA ASP A 370 8.17 0.48 -9.66
C ASP A 370 8.76 -0.88 -10.04
N GLN A 371 9.85 -0.91 -10.81
CA GLN A 371 10.57 -2.14 -11.15
C GLN A 371 11.16 -2.81 -9.90
N ARG A 372 11.80 -2.05 -9.01
CA ARG A 372 12.37 -2.58 -7.75
C ARG A 372 11.30 -3.15 -6.85
N TYR A 373 10.16 -2.47 -6.70
CA TYR A 373 9.05 -2.96 -5.89
C TYR A 373 8.42 -4.22 -6.48
N GLN A 374 8.21 -4.26 -7.81
CA GLN A 374 7.71 -5.44 -8.49
C GLN A 374 8.67 -6.63 -8.31
N GLN A 375 9.97 -6.40 -8.41
CA GLN A 375 10.99 -7.43 -8.18
C GLN A 375 10.95 -7.95 -6.73
N TYR A 376 10.88 -7.07 -5.74
CA TYR A 376 10.74 -7.45 -4.33
C TYR A 376 9.51 -8.35 -4.09
N CYS A 377 8.36 -7.98 -4.64
CA CYS A 377 7.14 -8.78 -4.53
C CYS A 377 7.29 -10.15 -5.22
N ARG A 378 7.91 -10.19 -6.40
CA ARG A 378 8.18 -11.43 -7.14
C ARG A 378 9.11 -12.36 -6.35
N GLU A 379 10.22 -11.84 -5.82
CA GLU A 379 11.17 -12.60 -5.02
C GLU A 379 10.53 -13.24 -3.78
N ARG A 380 9.56 -12.54 -3.16
CA ARG A 380 8.98 -12.99 -1.90
C ARG A 380 7.80 -13.93 -2.07
N TYR A 381 6.90 -13.68 -3.02
CA TYR A 381 5.59 -14.34 -3.09
C TYR A 381 5.21 -14.88 -4.48
N SER A 382 6.09 -14.80 -5.49
CA SER A 382 5.81 -15.41 -6.80
C SER A 382 5.84 -16.93 -6.69
N TYR A 383 4.69 -17.54 -6.90
CA TYR A 383 4.55 -18.99 -6.86
C TYR A 383 5.40 -19.67 -7.94
N GLU A 384 5.40 -19.15 -9.16
CA GLU A 384 6.16 -19.71 -10.29
C GLU A 384 7.68 -19.60 -10.09
N LEU A 385 8.16 -18.46 -9.59
CA LEU A 385 9.60 -18.25 -9.32
C LEU A 385 10.09 -19.18 -8.20
N HIS A 386 9.30 -19.37 -7.15
CA HIS A 386 9.65 -20.32 -6.08
C HIS A 386 9.63 -21.77 -6.57
N LEU A 387 8.73 -22.13 -7.50
CA LEU A 387 8.66 -23.48 -8.07
C LEU A 387 9.86 -23.77 -8.98
N GLU A 388 10.29 -22.78 -9.77
CA GLU A 388 11.51 -22.87 -10.57
C GLU A 388 12.76 -22.95 -9.70
N ASN A 389 12.85 -22.13 -8.65
CA ASN A 389 13.96 -22.19 -7.69
C ASN A 389 13.98 -23.52 -6.92
N GLN A 390 12.83 -24.09 -6.59
CA GLN A 390 12.73 -25.40 -5.94
C GLN A 390 13.17 -26.52 -6.90
N ARG A 391 12.78 -26.46 -8.19
CA ARG A 391 13.29 -27.39 -9.21
C ARG A 391 14.80 -27.28 -9.38
N ARG A 392 15.35 -26.07 -9.51
CA ARG A 392 16.80 -25.85 -9.61
C ARG A 392 17.55 -26.35 -8.36
N ARG A 393 16.98 -26.16 -7.15
CA ARG A 393 17.56 -26.68 -5.91
C ARG A 393 17.47 -28.20 -5.82
N ALA A 394 16.37 -28.81 -6.24
CA ALA A 394 16.22 -30.27 -6.29
C ALA A 394 17.14 -30.91 -7.34
N GLU A 395 17.30 -30.29 -8.51
CA GLU A 395 18.27 -30.68 -9.54
C GLU A 395 19.70 -30.53 -9.03
N SER A 396 20.01 -29.43 -8.33
CA SER A 396 21.33 -29.21 -7.73
C SER A 396 21.61 -30.15 -6.55
N GLN A 397 20.60 -30.50 -5.74
CA GLN A 397 20.72 -31.45 -4.62
C GLN A 397 20.81 -32.90 -5.11
N SER A 398 19.99 -33.30 -6.08
CA SER A 398 20.09 -34.62 -6.73
C SER A 398 21.42 -34.77 -7.47
N GLN A 399 21.96 -33.68 -8.05
CA GLN A 399 23.32 -33.67 -8.56
C GLN A 399 24.38 -33.66 -7.46
N ASN A 400 24.12 -33.19 -6.23
CA ASN A 400 25.09 -33.08 -5.13
C ASN A 400 25.06 -34.21 -4.08
N ASP A 401 24.09 -35.12 -4.12
CA ASP A 401 24.08 -36.28 -3.22
C ASP A 401 25.27 -37.18 -3.52
N ALA A 402 26.03 -37.50 -2.47
CA ALA A 402 27.16 -38.41 -2.51
C ALA A 402 26.64 -39.86 -2.61
N THR A 403 26.14 -40.23 -3.78
CA THR A 403 25.70 -41.59 -4.12
C THR A 403 26.78 -42.31 -4.92
N VAL A 404 26.81 -43.64 -4.83
CA VAL A 404 27.74 -44.50 -5.58
C VAL A 404 27.59 -44.25 -7.08
N GLU A 405 26.36 -44.13 -7.55
CA GLU A 405 25.97 -43.91 -8.93
C GLU A 405 26.36 -42.50 -9.43
N GLY A 406 26.27 -41.50 -8.55
CA GLY A 406 26.69 -40.13 -8.81
C GLY A 406 28.22 -39.96 -8.88
N VAL A 407 28.98 -40.75 -8.11
CA VAL A 407 30.44 -40.82 -8.25
C VAL A 407 30.82 -41.57 -9.53
N LEU A 408 30.14 -42.68 -9.85
CA LEU A 408 30.38 -43.44 -11.07
C LEU A 408 30.10 -42.66 -12.35
N SER A 409 29.03 -41.86 -12.39
CA SER A 409 28.75 -40.99 -13.55
C SER A 409 29.83 -39.93 -13.73
N LEU A 410 30.32 -39.33 -12.63
CA LEU A 410 31.39 -38.32 -12.68
C LEU A 410 32.75 -38.91 -13.08
N VAL A 411 33.09 -40.11 -12.61
CA VAL A 411 34.33 -40.80 -13.00
C VAL A 411 34.30 -41.17 -14.49
N VAL A 412 33.20 -41.74 -14.97
CA VAL A 412 33.03 -42.05 -16.41
C VAL A 412 33.10 -40.78 -17.25
N THR A 413 32.48 -39.69 -16.79
CA THR A 413 32.57 -38.40 -17.49
C THR A 413 34.01 -37.87 -17.47
N ALA A 414 34.71 -37.95 -16.34
CA ALA A 414 36.11 -37.51 -16.21
C ALA A 414 37.06 -38.28 -17.14
N LEU A 415 36.83 -39.58 -17.33
CA LEU A 415 37.60 -40.42 -18.25
C LEU A 415 37.32 -40.10 -19.73
N SER A 416 36.16 -39.52 -20.04
CA SER A 416 35.76 -39.12 -21.40
C SER A 416 36.19 -37.69 -21.78
N LEU A 417 36.65 -36.88 -20.82
CA LEU A 417 37.05 -35.49 -21.05
C LEU A 417 38.49 -35.42 -21.60
N SER A 418 38.68 -34.69 -22.69
CA SER A 418 40.00 -34.47 -23.33
C SER A 418 40.77 -33.26 -22.79
N GLN A 419 40.14 -32.43 -21.95
CA GLN A 419 40.76 -31.24 -21.37
C GLN A 419 41.17 -31.46 -19.91
N ASP A 420 42.47 -31.36 -19.62
CA ASP A 420 43.07 -31.60 -18.30
C ASP A 420 42.41 -30.81 -17.15
N PHE A 421 42.01 -29.56 -17.40
CA PHE A 421 41.39 -28.72 -16.37
C PHE A 421 39.99 -29.22 -15.97
N LEU A 422 39.17 -29.62 -16.95
CA LEU A 422 37.83 -30.15 -16.71
C LEU A 422 37.90 -31.55 -16.08
N GLN A 423 38.88 -32.37 -16.50
CA GLN A 423 39.14 -33.67 -15.89
C GLN A 423 39.55 -33.54 -14.42
N LYS A 424 40.49 -32.65 -14.08
CA LYS A 424 40.88 -32.39 -12.69
C LYS A 424 39.73 -31.84 -11.84
N SER A 425 38.91 -30.94 -12.38
CA SER A 425 37.74 -30.42 -11.68
C SER A 425 36.70 -31.52 -11.38
N ALA A 426 36.46 -32.42 -12.34
CA ALA A 426 35.57 -33.56 -12.16
C ALA A 426 36.10 -34.55 -11.10
N LEU A 427 37.40 -34.87 -11.13
CA LEU A 427 38.05 -35.75 -10.15
C LEU A 427 38.06 -35.16 -8.73
N ASN A 428 38.27 -33.84 -8.58
CA ASN A 428 38.17 -33.18 -7.27
C ASN A 428 36.74 -33.27 -6.70
N LYS A 429 35.71 -33.11 -7.54
CA LYS A 429 34.31 -33.31 -7.13
C LYS A 429 34.00 -34.77 -6.80
N CYS A 430 34.64 -35.74 -7.46
CA CYS A 430 34.55 -37.15 -7.08
C CYS A 430 35.14 -37.37 -5.68
N LYS A 431 36.30 -36.76 -5.39
CA LYS A 431 36.97 -36.86 -4.10
C LYS A 431 36.10 -36.36 -2.94
N GLU A 432 35.54 -35.15 -3.07
CA GLU A 432 34.63 -34.58 -2.06
C GLU A 432 33.38 -35.45 -1.80
N ARG A 433 32.91 -36.19 -2.80
CA ARG A 433 31.76 -37.12 -2.66
C ARG A 433 32.17 -38.44 -2.04
N ILE A 434 33.35 -38.95 -2.39
CA ILE A 434 33.92 -40.15 -1.78
C ILE A 434 34.19 -39.90 -0.29
N GLU A 435 34.67 -38.71 0.10
CA GLU A 435 34.81 -38.30 1.51
C GLU A 435 33.50 -38.42 2.29
N LYS A 436 32.41 -37.89 1.72
CA LYS A 436 31.07 -37.97 2.32
C LYS A 436 30.57 -39.41 2.40
N LEU A 437 30.79 -40.21 1.37
CA LEU A 437 30.46 -41.65 1.39
C LEU A 437 31.25 -42.39 2.46
N LEU A 438 32.56 -42.15 2.58
CA LEU A 438 33.42 -42.77 3.59
C LEU A 438 32.97 -42.40 5.01
N SER A 439 32.52 -41.17 5.26
CA SER A 439 31.98 -40.77 6.57
C SER A 439 30.70 -41.53 6.98
N SER A 440 30.01 -42.17 6.01
CA SER A 440 28.76 -42.91 6.23
C SER A 440 28.96 -44.42 6.43
N VAL A 441 30.20 -44.93 6.34
CA VAL A 441 30.52 -46.36 6.46
C VAL A 441 31.72 -46.59 7.37
N SER A 442 31.63 -47.60 8.24
CA SER A 442 32.70 -47.94 9.19
C SER A 442 33.89 -48.68 8.56
N TYR A 443 33.74 -49.21 7.35
CA TYR A 443 34.76 -49.98 6.64
C TYR A 443 34.70 -49.68 5.13
N ILE A 444 35.87 -49.67 4.47
CA ILE A 444 35.99 -49.38 3.02
C ILE A 444 35.45 -50.53 2.17
N GLY A 445 35.60 -51.78 2.62
CA GLY A 445 35.20 -52.99 1.88
C GLY A 445 33.73 -53.00 1.40
N PRO A 446 32.74 -52.72 2.28
CA PRO A 446 31.34 -52.59 1.87
C PRO A 446 31.08 -51.50 0.81
N LEU A 447 31.82 -50.40 0.84
CA LEU A 447 31.69 -49.32 -0.14
C LEU A 447 32.28 -49.73 -1.50
N MET A 448 33.46 -50.35 -1.50
CA MET A 448 34.07 -50.90 -2.71
C MET A 448 33.20 -51.96 -3.37
N LYS A 449 32.56 -52.82 -2.56
CA LYS A 449 31.61 -53.83 -3.07
C LYS A 449 30.43 -53.18 -3.80
N ARG A 450 29.90 -52.06 -3.26
CA ARG A 450 28.81 -51.31 -3.91
C ARG A 450 29.26 -50.65 -5.22
N PHE A 451 30.48 -50.14 -5.29
CA PHE A 451 31.05 -49.62 -6.55
C PHE A 451 31.23 -50.73 -7.59
N HIS A 452 31.69 -51.91 -7.18
CA HIS A 452 31.78 -53.09 -8.05
C HIS A 452 30.40 -53.52 -8.58
N GLU A 453 29.44 -53.75 -7.68
CA GLU A 453 28.09 -54.18 -8.06
C GLU A 453 27.42 -53.16 -9.01
N ALA A 454 27.61 -51.85 -8.78
CA ALA A 454 27.07 -50.79 -9.63
C ALA A 454 27.80 -50.61 -10.98
N LEU A 455 29.10 -50.94 -11.07
CA LEU A 455 29.85 -50.96 -12.33
C LEU A 455 29.53 -52.18 -13.18
N ASP A 456 29.36 -53.34 -12.54
CA ASP A 456 29.01 -54.59 -13.21
C ASP A 456 27.63 -54.51 -13.83
N ALA A 457 26.67 -53.87 -13.14
CA ALA A 457 25.30 -53.64 -13.63
C ALA A 457 25.17 -52.63 -14.79
N ARG A 458 26.26 -51.98 -15.24
CA ARG A 458 26.22 -51.05 -16.38
C ARG A 458 26.55 -51.75 -17.69
N ASP A 459 25.55 -51.87 -18.57
CA ASP A 459 25.69 -52.49 -19.90
C ASP A 459 26.35 -51.58 -20.95
N ASN A 460 26.54 -50.29 -20.63
CA ASN A 460 27.00 -49.26 -21.55
C ASN A 460 28.52 -48.99 -21.49
N LEU A 461 29.28 -49.79 -20.74
CA LEU A 461 30.73 -49.68 -20.61
C LEU A 461 31.39 -51.01 -21.03
N ASP A 462 32.47 -50.92 -21.79
CA ASP A 462 33.27 -52.10 -22.10
C ASP A 462 34.10 -52.55 -20.88
N VAL A 463 34.64 -53.77 -20.93
CA VAL A 463 35.42 -54.37 -19.82
C VAL A 463 36.62 -53.49 -19.43
N LYS A 464 37.26 -52.84 -20.41
CA LYS A 464 38.44 -52.00 -20.19
C LYS A 464 38.07 -50.66 -19.54
N GLN A 465 36.94 -50.08 -19.90
CA GLN A 465 36.40 -48.86 -19.31
C GLN A 465 35.92 -49.10 -17.87
N LYS A 466 35.33 -50.27 -17.59
CA LYS A 466 34.96 -50.67 -16.23
C LYS A 466 36.19 -50.81 -15.33
N GLU A 467 37.25 -51.44 -15.83
CA GLU A 467 38.52 -51.61 -15.10
C GLU A 467 39.21 -50.26 -14.84
N GLN A 468 39.23 -49.35 -15.82
CA GLN A 468 39.79 -48.01 -15.66
C GLN A 468 39.01 -47.16 -14.65
N ALA A 469 37.68 -47.21 -14.69
CA ALA A 469 36.83 -46.50 -13.74
C ALA A 469 37.02 -47.02 -12.31
N LEU A 470 37.12 -48.35 -12.15
CA LEU A 470 37.35 -48.98 -10.86
C LEU A 470 38.71 -48.60 -10.27
N ASN A 471 39.79 -48.70 -11.06
CA ASN A 471 41.13 -48.32 -10.62
C ASN A 471 41.20 -46.85 -10.18
N GLN A 472 40.51 -45.96 -10.91
CA GLN A 472 40.45 -44.55 -10.56
C GLN A 472 39.68 -44.29 -9.26
N ILE A 473 38.61 -45.06 -8.99
CA ILE A 473 37.83 -44.98 -7.75
C ILE A 473 38.63 -45.51 -6.57
N GLU A 474 39.32 -46.64 -6.74
CA GLU A 474 40.19 -47.22 -5.72
C GLU A 474 41.32 -46.25 -5.36
N GLN A 475 41.96 -45.63 -6.36
CA GLN A 475 42.97 -44.61 -6.14
C GLN A 475 42.40 -43.40 -5.35
N LEU A 476 41.24 -42.88 -5.77
CA LEU A 476 40.61 -41.75 -5.08
C LEU A 476 40.19 -42.11 -3.64
N ILE A 477 39.70 -43.32 -3.39
CA ILE A 477 39.37 -43.80 -2.03
C ILE A 477 40.64 -43.89 -1.17
N ASN A 478 41.74 -44.43 -1.70
CA ASN A 478 42.99 -44.56 -0.97
C ASN A 478 43.64 -43.19 -0.67
N GLU A 479 43.62 -42.26 -1.63
CA GLU A 479 44.09 -40.88 -1.46
C GLU A 479 43.23 -40.05 -0.50
N THR A 480 41.99 -40.48 -0.27
CA THR A 480 41.04 -39.82 0.64
C THR A 480 41.10 -40.43 2.04
N ALA A 481 41.28 -41.73 2.15
CA ALA A 481 41.41 -42.43 3.43
C ALA A 481 42.78 -42.24 4.10
N ALA A 482 43.81 -41.88 3.32
CA ALA A 482 45.16 -41.58 3.80
C ALA A 482 45.37 -40.09 4.19
N ALA A 483 44.43 -39.21 3.83
CA ALA A 483 44.41 -37.79 4.17
C ALA A 483 43.56 -37.55 5.42
#